data_AF-A0A1Y2I094-F1
#
_entry.id   AF-A0A1Y2I094-F1
#
_cell.length_a   1.000
_cell.length_b   1.000
_cell.length_c   1.000
_cell.angle_alpha   90.00
_cell.angle_beta   90.00
_cell.angle_gamma   90.00
#
_symmetry.space_group_name_H-M   'P 1'
#
loop_
_entity.id
_entity.type
_entity.pdbx_description
1 polymer ?
#
loop_
_entity_poly.entity_id
_entity_poly.type
_entity_poly.pdbx_seq_one_letter_code
_entity_poly.pdbx_strand_id
1 'polypeptide(L)'
;MASTSASAVPPSKDRKVNLDRLPLSEELLRYYKDRVEQNEAELQSYIQALDAIKASHEEHHRLTWELQQRADEIRSMQVALSESQAALIEERRQLLKVLAENDELRIQELKDRRKIRYLLGLCGQAVPEDETTYFKPSVHRKVVRSGGGGGGSGARGPDAEEHVGDIPSSEPGLRLKDENQILRLQVQALKSQLEEQQRVHKEAIDRLVADSQIRAREDKLRTDTDAERVRELTEKLSKHQEFLRENTKEVLTIRKNYLMNERLLKEERVRLVDEVNTLRSRYTDLRNKSDQVEKVIEARVLKRHEGLLHELRSQLAKYEQELRRSRVCNLRYDGLPPKDITHSRMSSSCNSYKSLKKRRDYEIEGFTNDIMLLRRQVKELERHIIKTAPLQDAELAVLEMVESTAKRAAKIQKEVNGIKVRVAHLSPARSASMAAYTAALFFPTEQGQRD
;
A
#
# COMPACT_ATOMS: atom_id res chain seq x y z
N MET A 1 18.16 -12.45 18.44
CA MET A 1 18.54 -13.11 17.17
C MET A 1 17.28 -13.53 16.45
N ALA A 2 17.06 -13.06 15.21
CA ALA A 2 16.10 -13.60 14.23
C ALA A 2 16.21 -12.72 12.97
N SER A 3 16.98 -13.16 11.98
CA SER A 3 17.20 -12.40 10.74
C SER A 3 16.28 -12.92 9.65
N THR A 4 15.33 -12.11 9.19
CA THR A 4 14.52 -12.41 8.00
C THR A 4 14.50 -11.21 7.07
N SER A 5 15.03 -11.39 5.87
CA SER A 5 15.16 -10.35 4.85
C SER A 5 13.82 -10.07 4.16
N ALA A 6 13.36 -8.82 4.17
CA ALA A 6 12.26 -8.37 3.33
C ALA A 6 12.70 -8.35 1.85
N SER A 7 12.33 -9.39 1.09
CA SER A 7 12.61 -9.48 -0.34
C SER A 7 11.67 -8.57 -1.14
N ALA A 8 12.23 -7.76 -2.03
CA ALA A 8 11.45 -6.81 -2.83
C ALA A 8 10.69 -7.51 -3.97
N VAL A 9 9.36 -7.49 -3.91
CA VAL A 9 8.49 -7.97 -4.99
C VAL A 9 8.46 -6.94 -6.12
N PRO A 10 8.77 -7.31 -7.39
CA PRO A 10 8.73 -6.37 -8.50
C PRO A 10 7.28 -6.07 -8.94
N PRO A 11 6.98 -4.85 -9.44
CA PRO A 11 5.65 -4.50 -9.90
C PRO A 11 5.27 -5.31 -11.14
N SER A 12 4.17 -6.06 -11.06
CA SER A 12 3.61 -6.83 -12.17
C SER A 12 3.04 -5.90 -13.24
N LYS A 13 3.52 -6.06 -14.49
CA LYS A 13 3.13 -5.20 -15.61
C LYS A 13 1.63 -5.30 -15.92
N ASP A 14 0.98 -4.15 -16.10
CA ASP A 14 -0.44 -4.03 -16.44
C ASP A 14 -0.82 -4.85 -17.69
N ARG A 15 -1.54 -5.96 -17.49
CA ARG A 15 -2.37 -6.58 -18.52
C ARG A 15 -3.81 -6.12 -18.30
N LYS A 16 -4.25 -5.12 -19.06
CA LYS A 16 -5.67 -4.71 -19.14
C LYS A 16 -6.50 -5.81 -19.82
N VAL A 17 -6.87 -6.83 -19.06
CA VAL A 17 -7.80 -7.88 -19.49
C VAL A 17 -9.23 -7.33 -19.40
N ASN A 18 -9.94 -7.29 -20.53
CA ASN A 18 -11.35 -6.91 -20.55
C ASN A 18 -12.18 -8.05 -19.95
N LEU A 19 -12.73 -7.86 -18.75
CA LEU A 19 -13.45 -8.90 -18.01
C LEU A 19 -14.73 -9.36 -18.72
N ASP A 20 -15.38 -8.49 -19.50
CA ASP A 20 -16.72 -8.69 -20.05
C ASP A 20 -16.82 -9.77 -21.16
N ARG A 21 -15.70 -10.33 -21.65
CA ARG A 21 -15.67 -11.19 -22.86
C ARG A 21 -14.70 -12.37 -22.85
N LEU A 22 -14.14 -12.74 -21.70
CA LEU A 22 -13.53 -14.08 -21.57
C LEU A 22 -14.64 -15.11 -21.26
N PRO A 23 -14.60 -16.34 -21.80
CA PRO A 23 -15.29 -17.43 -21.12
C PRO A 23 -14.76 -17.51 -19.69
N LEU A 24 -15.64 -17.68 -18.71
CA LEU A 24 -15.31 -17.69 -17.29
C LEU A 24 -14.30 -18.81 -17.01
N SER A 25 -13.00 -18.47 -17.03
CA SER A 25 -11.96 -19.48 -17.12
C SER A 25 -11.86 -20.24 -15.80
N GLU A 26 -11.67 -21.55 -15.91
CA GLU A 26 -11.57 -22.41 -14.74
C GLU A 26 -10.39 -21.97 -13.85
N GLU A 27 -9.32 -21.46 -14.47
CA GLU A 27 -8.17 -20.83 -13.82
C GLU A 27 -8.55 -19.59 -12.99
N LEU A 28 -9.43 -18.73 -13.49
CA LEU A 28 -9.88 -17.53 -12.77
C LEU A 28 -10.83 -17.90 -11.63
N LEU A 29 -11.69 -18.90 -11.84
CA LEU A 29 -12.54 -19.45 -10.78
C LEU A 29 -11.73 -20.14 -9.68
N ARG A 30 -10.68 -20.90 -10.04
CA ARG A 30 -9.72 -21.46 -9.08
C ARG A 30 -9.02 -20.35 -8.32
N TYR A 31 -8.43 -19.36 -9.00
CA TYR A 31 -7.80 -18.21 -8.34
C TYR A 31 -8.71 -17.49 -7.33
N TYR A 32 -9.99 -17.29 -7.65
CA TYR A 32 -10.93 -16.68 -6.70
C TYR A 32 -11.33 -17.61 -5.55
N LYS A 33 -11.38 -18.94 -5.75
CA LYS A 33 -11.57 -19.92 -4.66
C LYS A 33 -10.35 -19.97 -3.75
N ASP A 34 -9.17 -20.21 -4.31
CA ASP A 34 -7.89 -20.24 -3.60
C ASP A 34 -7.70 -18.97 -2.76
N ARG A 35 -8.13 -17.81 -3.30
CA ARG A 35 -8.07 -16.52 -2.59
C ARG A 35 -9.16 -16.35 -1.53
N VAL A 36 -10.35 -16.93 -1.69
CA VAL A 36 -11.36 -16.99 -0.62
C VAL A 36 -10.88 -17.90 0.50
N GLU A 37 -10.35 -19.08 0.18
CA GLU A 37 -9.77 -20.02 1.16
C GLU A 37 -8.58 -19.40 1.92
N GLN A 38 -7.73 -18.62 1.24
CA GLN A 38 -6.68 -17.81 1.88
C GLN A 38 -7.26 -16.74 2.82
N ASN A 39 -8.24 -15.95 2.38
CA ASN A 39 -8.89 -14.94 3.23
C ASN A 39 -9.57 -15.60 4.45
N GLU A 40 -10.19 -16.78 4.29
CA GLU A 40 -10.84 -17.52 5.38
C GLU A 40 -9.82 -18.08 6.38
N ALA A 41 -8.67 -18.58 5.91
CA ALA A 41 -7.57 -19.00 6.78
C ALA A 41 -6.94 -17.81 7.53
N GLU A 42 -6.75 -16.66 6.87
CA GLU A 42 -6.30 -15.41 7.50
C GLU A 42 -7.30 -14.96 8.58
N LEU A 43 -8.60 -14.91 8.28
CA LEU A 43 -9.66 -14.59 9.24
C LEU A 43 -9.70 -15.54 10.44
N GLN A 44 -9.54 -16.85 10.22
CA GLN A 44 -9.44 -17.83 11.31
C GLN A 44 -8.20 -17.59 12.19
N SER A 45 -7.06 -17.23 11.59
CA SER A 45 -5.85 -16.88 12.36
C SER A 45 -6.02 -15.61 13.19
N TYR A 46 -6.73 -14.60 12.66
CA TYR A 46 -7.05 -13.37 13.40
C TYR A 46 -8.04 -13.62 14.55
N ILE A 47 -9.02 -14.51 14.36
CA ILE A 47 -9.94 -14.93 15.43
C ILE A 47 -9.16 -15.63 16.56
N GLN A 48 -8.30 -16.59 16.23
CA GLN A 48 -7.46 -17.30 17.20
C GLN A 48 -6.53 -16.34 17.98
N ALA A 49 -5.93 -15.37 17.29
CA ALA A 49 -5.10 -14.33 17.92
C ALA A 49 -5.92 -13.43 18.86
N LEU A 50 -7.13 -13.03 18.47
CA LEU A 50 -8.04 -12.25 19.32
C LEU A 50 -8.50 -13.05 20.55
N ASP A 51 -8.80 -14.34 20.41
CA ASP A 51 -9.24 -15.19 21.52
C ASP A 51 -8.10 -15.46 22.53
N ALA A 52 -6.87 -15.61 22.06
CA ALA A 52 -5.69 -15.66 22.93
C ALA A 52 -5.48 -14.34 23.72
N ILE A 53 -5.72 -13.18 23.08
CA ILE A 53 -5.66 -11.88 23.76
C ILE A 53 -6.80 -11.75 24.80
N LYS A 54 -8.03 -12.20 24.49
CA LYS A 54 -9.15 -12.19 25.45
C LYS A 54 -8.82 -12.99 26.70
N ALA A 55 -8.27 -14.21 26.56
CA ALA A 55 -7.85 -15.03 27.71
C ALA A 55 -6.85 -14.28 28.61
N SER A 56 -5.83 -13.63 28.02
CA SER A 56 -4.87 -12.82 28.80
C SER A 56 -5.51 -11.61 29.51
N HIS A 57 -6.61 -11.07 28.96
CA HIS A 57 -7.35 -9.95 29.54
C HIS A 57 -8.27 -10.39 30.70
N GLU A 58 -8.85 -11.59 30.60
CA GLU A 58 -9.59 -12.25 31.69
C GLU A 58 -8.65 -12.62 32.85
N GLU A 59 -7.47 -13.18 32.55
CA GLU A 59 -6.41 -13.41 33.54
C GLU A 59 -5.94 -12.10 34.19
N HIS A 60 -5.73 -11.05 33.41
CA HIS A 60 -5.35 -9.73 33.94
C HIS A 60 -6.43 -9.16 34.87
N HIS A 61 -7.71 -9.19 34.46
CA HIS A 61 -8.82 -8.78 35.31
C HIS A 61 -8.88 -9.56 36.62
N ARG A 62 -8.76 -10.89 36.55
CA ARG A 62 -8.72 -11.75 37.73
C ARG A 62 -7.58 -11.36 38.68
N LEU A 63 -6.37 -11.18 38.16
CA LEU A 63 -5.22 -10.76 38.97
C LEU A 63 -5.39 -9.37 39.57
N THR A 64 -6.00 -8.41 38.85
CA THR A 64 -6.32 -7.08 39.42
C THR A 64 -7.36 -7.15 40.53
N TRP A 65 -8.33 -8.07 40.43
CA TRP A 65 -9.36 -8.27 41.45
C TRP A 65 -8.78 -8.97 42.70
N GLU A 66 -7.96 -10.01 42.51
CA GLU A 66 -7.22 -10.67 43.60
C GLU A 66 -6.28 -9.67 44.31
N LEU A 67 -5.61 -8.77 43.59
CA LEU A 67 -4.81 -7.69 44.18
C LEU A 67 -5.64 -6.67 44.97
N GLN A 68 -6.83 -6.30 44.49
CA GLN A 68 -7.76 -5.42 45.22
C GLN A 68 -8.23 -6.08 46.52
N GLN A 69 -8.61 -7.36 46.49
CA GLN A 69 -8.97 -8.11 47.70
C GLN A 69 -7.80 -8.13 48.71
N ARG A 70 -6.55 -8.38 48.26
CA ARG A 70 -5.39 -8.34 49.16
C ARG A 70 -5.13 -6.94 49.72
N ALA A 71 -5.39 -5.87 48.97
CA ALA A 71 -5.29 -4.51 49.48
C ALA A 71 -6.35 -4.23 50.56
N ASP A 72 -7.57 -4.77 50.43
CA ASP A 72 -8.63 -4.65 51.44
C ASP A 72 -8.33 -5.47 52.70
N GLU A 73 -7.80 -6.68 52.56
CA GLU A 73 -7.29 -7.48 53.68
C GLU A 73 -6.18 -6.74 54.45
N ILE A 74 -5.23 -6.12 53.74
CA ILE A 74 -4.16 -5.31 54.34
C ILE A 74 -4.73 -4.08 55.05
N ARG A 75 -5.68 -3.36 54.44
CA ARG A 75 -6.34 -2.20 55.06
C ARG A 75 -7.08 -2.60 56.35
N SER A 76 -7.79 -3.73 56.33
CA SER A 76 -8.47 -4.28 57.51
C SER A 76 -7.48 -4.62 58.65
N MET A 77 -6.37 -5.29 58.33
CA MET A 77 -5.33 -5.59 59.32
C MET A 77 -4.60 -4.33 59.84
N GLN A 78 -4.44 -3.29 59.02
CA GLN A 78 -3.89 -2.00 59.48
C GLN A 78 -4.82 -1.28 60.47
N VAL A 79 -6.13 -1.30 60.23
CA VAL A 79 -7.13 -0.78 61.18
C VAL A 79 -7.08 -1.55 62.50
N ALA A 80 -7.19 -2.89 62.46
CA ALA A 80 -7.13 -3.73 63.66
C ALA A 80 -5.82 -3.57 64.44
N LEU A 81 -4.69 -3.37 63.75
CA LEU A 81 -3.41 -3.04 64.39
C LEU A 81 -3.49 -1.69 65.13
N SER A 82 -4.05 -0.65 64.51
CA SER A 82 -4.20 0.67 65.14
C SER A 82 -5.14 0.65 66.35
N GLU A 83 -6.22 -0.14 66.29
CA GLU A 83 -7.14 -0.37 67.41
C GLU A 83 -6.44 -1.09 68.58
N SER A 84 -5.65 -2.13 68.28
CA SER A 84 -4.86 -2.84 69.30
C SER A 84 -3.81 -1.95 69.97
N GLN A 85 -3.22 -1.01 69.23
CA GLN A 85 -2.28 -0.02 69.76
C GLN A 85 -2.98 1.02 70.65
N ALA A 86 -4.18 1.48 70.26
CA ALA A 86 -4.99 2.39 71.07
C ALA A 86 -5.42 1.74 72.40
N ALA A 87 -5.90 0.49 72.35
CA ALA A 87 -6.23 -0.28 73.56
C ALA A 87 -5.01 -0.44 74.49
N LEU A 88 -3.84 -0.78 73.94
CA LEU A 88 -2.59 -0.92 74.69
C LEU A 88 -2.11 0.41 75.33
N ILE A 89 -2.45 1.56 74.75
CA ILE A 89 -2.19 2.89 75.33
C ILE A 89 -3.12 3.16 76.52
N GLU A 90 -4.42 2.84 76.40
CA GLU A 90 -5.37 3.04 77.50
C GLU A 90 -5.13 2.06 78.66
N GLU A 91 -4.73 0.81 78.41
CA GLU A 91 -4.26 -0.12 79.46
C GLU A 91 -3.03 0.43 80.20
N ARG A 92 -2.06 1.02 79.48
CA ARG A 92 -0.90 1.69 80.13
C ARG A 92 -1.35 2.89 80.98
N ARG A 93 -2.38 3.61 80.57
CA ARG A 93 -2.95 4.73 81.33
C ARG A 93 -3.68 4.27 82.60
N GLN A 94 -4.44 3.18 82.51
CA GLN A 94 -5.08 2.54 83.67
C GLN A 94 -4.01 2.04 84.67
N LEU A 95 -2.95 1.39 84.20
CA LEU A 95 -1.82 0.98 85.05
C LEU A 95 -1.15 2.15 85.77
N LEU A 96 -0.94 3.29 85.09
CA LEU A 96 -0.40 4.50 85.72
C LEU A 96 -1.35 5.07 86.79
N LYS A 97 -2.67 5.01 86.58
CA LYS A 97 -3.67 5.42 87.58
C LYS A 97 -3.62 4.52 88.82
N VAL A 98 -3.59 3.19 88.64
CA VAL A 98 -3.49 2.22 89.74
C VAL A 98 -2.16 2.34 90.50
N LEU A 99 -1.05 2.70 89.83
CA LEU A 99 0.22 2.99 90.50
C LEU A 99 0.13 4.25 91.37
N ALA A 100 -0.48 5.32 90.88
CA ALA A 100 -0.70 6.54 91.68
C ALA A 100 -1.60 6.28 92.91
N GLU A 101 -2.67 5.48 92.74
CA GLU A 101 -3.52 5.03 93.84
C GLU A 101 -2.75 4.17 94.85
N ASN A 102 -1.82 3.31 94.40
CA ASN A 102 -0.98 2.50 95.29
C ASN A 102 0.00 3.36 96.10
N ASP A 103 0.58 4.39 95.49
CA ASP A 103 1.47 5.32 96.20
C ASP A 103 0.70 6.25 97.15
N GLU A 104 -0.53 6.65 96.83
CA GLU A 104 -1.39 7.34 97.80
C GLU A 104 -1.71 6.44 99.00
N LEU A 105 -2.10 5.18 98.76
CA LEU A 105 -2.37 4.21 99.84
C LEU A 105 -1.13 3.97 100.72
N ARG A 106 0.09 3.93 100.15
CA ARG A 106 1.34 3.90 100.93
C ARG A 106 1.53 5.16 101.79
N ILE A 107 1.22 6.34 101.24
CA ILE A 107 1.28 7.60 101.99
C ILE A 107 0.25 7.63 103.12
N GLN A 108 -0.94 7.05 102.92
CA GLN A 108 -1.95 6.86 103.97
C GLN A 108 -1.46 5.87 105.04
N GLU A 109 -0.95 4.69 104.65
CA GLU A 109 -0.37 3.70 105.56
C GLU A 109 0.76 4.30 106.42
N LEU A 110 1.65 5.12 105.84
CA LEU A 110 2.71 5.82 106.58
C LEU A 110 2.18 6.89 107.55
N LYS A 111 1.04 7.53 107.25
CA LYS A 111 0.36 8.44 108.19
C LYS A 111 -0.27 7.66 109.33
N ASP A 112 -0.94 6.54 109.06
CA ASP A 112 -1.58 5.72 110.09
C ASP A 112 -0.55 5.01 110.99
N ARG A 113 0.55 4.49 110.43
CA ARG A 113 1.72 4.01 111.19
C ARG A 113 2.37 5.08 112.08
N ARG A 114 2.19 6.38 111.80
CA ARG A 114 2.57 7.47 112.72
C ARG A 114 1.49 7.75 113.76
N LYS A 115 0.22 7.77 113.36
CA LYS A 115 -0.92 7.98 114.25
C LYS A 115 -0.99 6.91 115.35
N ILE A 116 -0.74 5.65 114.98
CA ILE A 116 -0.61 4.51 115.91
C ILE A 116 0.56 4.75 116.89
N ARG A 117 1.77 5.04 116.40
CA ARG A 117 2.94 5.31 117.27
C ARG A 117 2.73 6.52 118.21
N TYR A 118 2.07 7.58 117.74
CA TYR A 118 1.72 8.74 118.55
C TYR A 118 0.72 8.38 119.68
N LEU A 119 -0.29 7.56 119.39
CA LEU A 119 -1.25 7.09 120.38
C LEU A 119 -0.62 6.12 121.39
N LEU A 120 0.24 5.19 120.94
CA LEU A 120 0.98 4.28 121.84
C LEU A 120 1.89 5.04 122.80
N GLY A 121 2.62 6.05 122.30
CA GLY A 121 3.44 6.94 123.12
C GLY A 121 2.64 7.80 124.10
N LEU A 122 1.40 8.17 123.78
CA LEU A 122 0.47 8.82 124.72
C LEU A 122 -0.07 7.85 125.79
N CYS A 123 -0.22 6.57 125.46
CA CYS A 123 -0.64 5.53 126.40
C CYS A 123 0.47 5.06 127.36
N GLY A 124 1.67 5.68 127.31
CA GLY A 124 2.78 5.34 128.20
C GLY A 124 3.47 3.99 127.90
N GLN A 125 3.07 3.29 126.85
CA GLN A 125 3.78 2.10 126.38
C GLN A 125 5.00 2.54 125.57
N ALA A 126 6.17 2.51 126.22
CA ALA A 126 7.46 2.57 125.53
C ALA A 126 7.65 1.27 124.73
N VAL A 127 7.21 1.29 123.47
CA VAL A 127 7.42 0.20 122.51
C VAL A 127 8.93 0.11 122.22
N PRO A 128 9.57 -1.07 122.36
CA PRO A 128 10.96 -1.26 121.95
C PRO A 128 11.14 -0.96 120.46
N GLU A 129 12.28 -0.38 120.06
CA GLU A 129 12.48 0.03 118.67
C GLU A 129 12.59 -1.16 117.67
N ASP A 130 12.88 -2.37 118.17
CA ASP A 130 13.03 -3.61 117.41
C ASP A 130 11.76 -4.51 117.36
N GLU A 131 10.57 -3.94 117.15
CA GLU A 131 9.40 -4.76 116.77
C GLU A 131 9.48 -5.22 115.31
N THR A 132 10.13 -6.38 115.11
CA THR A 132 10.32 -7.06 113.81
C THR A 132 9.00 -7.34 113.10
N THR A 133 8.54 -6.38 112.30
CA THR A 133 7.30 -6.49 111.53
C THR A 133 7.48 -7.56 110.45
N TYR A 134 6.87 -8.73 110.64
CA TYR A 134 6.94 -9.85 109.68
C TYR A 134 6.24 -9.50 108.36
N PHE A 135 6.99 -8.89 107.43
CA PHE A 135 6.57 -8.71 106.05
C PHE A 135 6.41 -10.08 105.39
N LYS A 136 5.15 -10.52 105.25
CA LYS A 136 4.78 -11.70 104.46
C LYS A 136 5.39 -11.55 103.06
N PRO A 137 6.22 -12.50 102.56
CA PRO A 137 7.06 -12.29 101.40
C PRO A 137 6.25 -11.80 100.17
N SER A 138 6.59 -10.61 99.68
CA SER A 138 5.90 -9.99 98.55
C SER A 138 6.06 -10.85 97.30
N VAL A 139 4.94 -11.20 96.66
CA VAL A 139 4.92 -12.14 95.54
C VAL A 139 5.65 -11.56 94.34
N HIS A 140 6.85 -12.09 94.10
CA HIS A 140 7.71 -11.85 92.93
C HIS A 140 7.55 -10.51 92.22
N ARG A 141 8.31 -9.49 92.68
CA ARG A 141 8.58 -8.27 91.90
C ARG A 141 9.32 -8.65 90.61
N LYS A 142 8.57 -9.03 89.55
CA LYS A 142 9.09 -9.24 88.20
C LYS A 142 9.71 -7.93 87.71
N VAL A 143 11.02 -7.81 87.87
CA VAL A 143 11.80 -6.71 87.30
C VAL A 143 11.70 -6.82 85.79
N VAL A 144 10.91 -5.94 85.18
CA VAL A 144 10.98 -5.68 83.73
C VAL A 144 12.35 -5.06 83.49
N ARG A 145 13.32 -5.90 83.10
CA ARG A 145 14.65 -5.46 82.68
C ARG A 145 14.51 -4.70 81.37
N SER A 146 14.41 -3.37 81.46
CA SER A 146 14.84 -2.53 80.33
C SER A 146 16.34 -2.79 80.11
N GLY A 147 16.72 -3.05 78.87
CA GLY A 147 18.10 -3.39 78.52
C GLY A 147 18.99 -2.15 78.49
N GLY A 148 19.99 -2.10 79.36
CA GLY A 148 21.05 -1.09 79.34
C GLY A 148 22.27 -1.61 80.11
N GLY A 149 23.46 -1.49 79.53
CA GLY A 149 24.71 -1.75 80.24
C GLY A 149 25.03 -0.65 81.26
N GLY A 150 25.94 -0.85 82.21
CA GLY A 150 26.82 -2.00 82.37
C GLY A 150 28.24 -1.54 82.70
N GLY A 151 28.58 -1.55 83.99
CA GLY A 151 29.81 -0.99 84.54
C GLY A 151 29.55 0.27 85.38
N GLY A 152 30.23 0.49 86.50
CA GLY A 152 31.15 -0.43 87.20
C GLY A 152 32.13 0.33 88.11
N SER A 153 32.22 -0.08 89.38
CA SER A 153 33.04 0.51 90.46
C SER A 153 32.82 2.01 90.77
N GLY A 154 33.12 2.51 91.98
CA GLY A 154 33.46 1.79 93.22
C GLY A 154 34.42 2.57 94.13
N ALA A 155 34.20 2.46 95.45
CA ALA A 155 34.99 3.10 96.53
C ALA A 155 34.88 4.66 96.54
N ARG A 156 35.27 5.39 97.60
CA ARG A 156 35.87 5.05 98.92
C ARG A 156 35.64 6.22 99.89
N GLY A 157 35.64 5.97 101.20
CA GLY A 157 35.78 7.04 102.22
C GLY A 157 34.83 6.90 103.43
N PRO A 158 35.35 6.51 104.62
CA PRO A 158 34.60 6.45 105.87
C PRO A 158 35.08 7.49 106.91
N ASP A 159 34.40 7.49 108.07
CA ASP A 159 34.83 7.92 109.41
C ASP A 159 35.09 9.41 109.71
N ALA A 160 34.36 9.92 110.73
CA ALA A 160 34.59 11.22 111.39
C ALA A 160 34.05 11.21 112.85
N GLU A 161 34.69 10.39 113.70
CA GLU A 161 34.76 10.43 115.18
C GLU A 161 33.48 10.39 116.06
N GLU A 162 33.71 10.25 117.38
CA GLU A 162 32.77 9.83 118.45
C GLU A 162 32.40 10.98 119.42
N HIS A 163 31.75 10.60 120.55
CA HIS A 163 31.51 11.40 121.78
C HIS A 163 30.46 12.54 121.65
N VAL A 164 29.61 12.85 122.65
CA VAL A 164 29.43 12.36 124.04
C VAL A 164 27.95 11.94 124.25
N GLY A 165 27.64 11.17 125.31
CA GLY A 165 26.28 10.70 125.64
C GLY A 165 25.44 11.62 126.56
N ASP A 166 24.60 10.96 127.37
CA ASP A 166 23.67 11.46 128.39
C ASP A 166 22.32 12.11 127.99
N ILE A 167 21.33 11.21 127.83
CA ILE A 167 20.01 11.19 128.49
C ILE A 167 18.94 12.24 128.06
N PRO A 168 17.69 11.82 127.75
CA PRO A 168 16.81 12.61 126.91
C PRO A 168 15.96 13.65 127.64
N SER A 169 16.06 14.91 127.22
CA SER A 169 14.98 15.90 127.35
C SER A 169 14.04 15.81 126.15
N SER A 170 12.73 15.66 126.39
CA SER A 170 11.70 15.46 125.36
C SER A 170 11.40 16.74 124.56
N GLU A 171 12.28 17.11 123.63
CA GLU A 171 12.04 18.25 122.74
C GLU A 171 10.95 17.95 121.69
N PRO A 172 9.99 18.87 121.47
CA PRO A 172 9.13 18.88 120.28
C PRO A 172 9.91 18.97 118.95
N GLY A 173 11.19 19.36 119.02
CA GLY A 173 12.08 19.55 117.88
C GLY A 173 12.27 18.31 117.00
N LEU A 174 12.20 17.07 117.53
CA LEU A 174 12.30 15.88 116.69
C LEU A 174 11.09 15.72 115.77
N ARG A 175 9.86 15.93 116.26
CA ARG A 175 8.64 15.86 115.43
C ARG A 175 8.69 16.88 114.29
N LEU A 176 9.13 18.11 114.57
CA LEU A 176 9.27 19.16 113.56
C LEU A 176 10.40 18.88 112.56
N LYS A 177 11.51 18.27 112.99
CA LYS A 177 12.60 17.82 112.10
C LYS A 177 12.11 16.72 111.16
N ASP A 178 11.42 15.71 111.69
CA ASP A 178 10.82 14.61 110.92
C ASP A 178 9.75 15.13 109.94
N GLU A 179 8.83 15.98 110.38
CA GLU A 179 7.81 16.59 109.51
C GLU A 179 8.46 17.41 108.38
N ASN A 180 9.54 18.14 108.65
CA ASN A 180 10.32 18.79 107.60
C ASN A 180 10.99 17.78 106.66
N GLN A 181 11.53 16.67 107.17
CA GLN A 181 12.09 15.57 106.36
C GLN A 181 11.02 14.99 105.41
N ILE A 182 9.81 14.76 105.92
CA ILE A 182 8.67 14.21 105.20
C ILE A 182 8.14 15.19 104.14
N LEU A 183 7.98 16.46 104.50
CA LEU A 183 7.57 17.52 103.57
C LEU A 183 8.61 17.74 102.46
N ARG A 184 9.91 17.67 102.78
CA ARG A 184 10.99 17.72 101.77
C ARG A 184 10.90 16.54 100.80
N LEU A 185 10.71 15.32 101.30
CA LEU A 185 10.53 14.13 100.46
C LEU A 185 9.26 14.21 99.61
N GLN A 186 8.15 14.72 100.16
CA GLN A 186 6.90 14.93 99.41
C GLN A 186 7.06 15.99 98.32
N VAL A 187 7.73 17.11 98.61
CA VAL A 187 8.07 18.14 97.61
C VAL A 187 9.02 17.59 96.53
N GLN A 188 9.99 16.74 96.90
CA GLN A 188 10.90 16.11 95.95
C GLN A 188 10.18 15.09 95.05
N ALA A 189 9.29 14.28 95.62
CA ALA A 189 8.45 13.35 94.85
C ALA A 189 7.53 14.11 93.87
N LEU A 190 6.80 15.13 94.34
CA LEU A 190 5.93 15.95 93.50
C LEU A 190 6.71 16.69 92.39
N LYS A 191 7.94 17.16 92.66
CA LYS A 191 8.83 17.72 91.63
C LYS A 191 9.21 16.68 90.58
N SER A 192 9.69 15.50 90.99
CA SER A 192 10.05 14.42 90.05
C SER A 192 8.85 13.93 89.22
N GLN A 193 7.65 13.88 89.80
CA GLN A 193 6.40 13.58 89.08
C GLN A 193 6.06 14.67 88.05
N LEU A 194 6.20 15.95 88.41
CA LEU A 194 5.98 17.07 87.50
C LEU A 194 7.02 17.11 86.35
N GLU A 195 8.29 16.85 86.66
CA GLU A 195 9.39 16.78 85.69
C GLU A 195 9.19 15.61 84.71
N GLU A 196 8.80 14.43 85.21
CA GLU A 196 8.50 13.26 84.39
C GLU A 196 7.22 13.45 83.55
N GLN A 197 6.16 14.05 84.10
CA GLN A 197 4.98 14.42 83.32
C GLN A 197 5.34 15.41 82.20
N GLN A 198 6.14 16.44 82.50
CA GLN A 198 6.63 17.37 81.47
C GLN A 198 7.49 16.67 80.42
N ARG A 199 8.31 15.67 80.79
CA ARG A 199 9.10 14.88 79.85
C ARG A 199 8.21 14.03 78.95
N VAL A 200 7.26 13.29 79.51
CA VAL A 200 6.30 12.46 78.76
C VAL A 200 5.42 13.32 77.84
N HIS A 201 4.99 14.51 78.28
CA HIS A 201 4.23 15.44 77.44
C HIS A 201 5.06 16.03 76.29
N LYS A 202 6.34 16.37 76.52
CA LYS A 202 7.27 16.79 75.44
C LYS A 202 7.47 15.66 74.43
N GLU A 203 7.82 14.46 74.89
CA GLU A 203 7.95 13.28 74.03
C GLU A 203 6.66 12.94 73.25
N ALA A 204 5.48 13.18 73.85
CA ALA A 204 4.20 12.99 73.16
C ALA A 204 3.94 14.05 72.08
N ILE A 205 4.28 15.32 72.34
CA ILE A 205 4.21 16.40 71.36
C ILE A 205 5.19 16.14 70.21
N ASP A 206 6.43 15.76 70.51
CA ASP A 206 7.46 15.47 69.51
C ASP A 206 7.06 14.28 68.61
N ARG A 207 6.45 13.24 69.18
CA ARG A 207 5.85 12.12 68.41
C ARG A 207 4.70 12.59 67.52
N LEU A 208 3.75 13.38 68.04
CA LEU A 208 2.63 13.91 67.25
C LEU A 208 3.10 14.85 66.12
N VAL A 209 4.15 15.63 66.34
CA VAL A 209 4.79 16.46 65.32
C VAL A 209 5.49 15.60 64.26
N ALA A 210 6.22 14.55 64.67
CA ALA A 210 6.83 13.61 63.73
C ALA A 210 5.78 12.87 62.87
N ASP A 211 4.72 12.34 63.49
CA ASP A 211 3.57 11.72 62.83
C ASP A 211 2.91 12.65 61.82
N SER A 212 2.67 13.91 62.20
CA SER A 212 2.10 14.94 61.33
C SER A 212 3.00 15.20 60.13
N GLN A 213 4.31 15.31 60.35
CA GLN A 213 5.27 15.45 59.24
C GLN A 213 5.38 14.19 58.36
N ILE A 214 5.19 12.98 58.90
CA ILE A 214 5.19 11.73 58.10
C ILE A 214 3.97 11.71 57.20
N ARG A 215 2.77 11.93 57.73
CA ARG A 215 1.52 12.03 56.95
C ARG A 215 1.63 13.11 55.87
N ALA A 216 2.14 14.29 56.21
CA ALA A 216 2.36 15.38 55.26
C ALA A 216 3.48 15.13 54.22
N ARG A 217 4.28 14.05 54.35
CA ARG A 217 5.18 13.55 53.29
C ARG A 217 4.50 12.47 52.46
N GLU A 218 3.79 11.53 53.09
CA GLU A 218 3.02 10.50 52.40
C GLU A 218 1.94 11.08 51.49
N ASP A 219 1.17 12.06 51.97
CA ASP A 219 0.11 12.69 51.18
C ASP A 219 0.67 13.48 49.99
N LYS A 220 1.87 14.07 50.13
CA LYS A 220 2.58 14.68 49.00
C LYS A 220 2.97 13.63 47.97
N LEU A 221 3.64 12.55 48.41
CA LEU A 221 4.02 11.44 47.53
C LEU A 221 2.81 10.84 46.81
N ARG A 222 1.66 10.70 47.49
CA ARG A 222 0.38 10.31 46.87
C ARG A 222 -0.01 11.31 45.78
N THR A 223 -0.14 12.59 46.10
CA THR A 223 -0.51 13.63 45.11
C THR A 223 0.48 13.74 43.94
N ASP A 224 1.76 13.51 44.17
CA ASP A 224 2.80 13.51 43.14
C ASP A 224 2.61 12.29 42.21
N THR A 225 2.41 11.09 42.75
CA THR A 225 2.13 9.88 41.95
C THR A 225 0.80 9.93 41.20
N ASP A 226 -0.25 10.50 41.80
CA ASP A 226 -1.53 10.73 41.14
C ASP A 226 -1.38 11.77 40.01
N ALA A 227 -0.62 12.85 40.24
CA ALA A 227 -0.32 13.85 39.22
C ALA A 227 0.58 13.30 38.09
N GLU A 228 1.48 12.35 38.37
CA GLU A 228 2.21 11.59 37.35
C GLU A 228 1.27 10.72 36.53
N ARG A 229 0.38 9.97 37.18
CA ARG A 229 -0.55 9.09 36.47
C ARG A 229 -1.57 9.86 35.65
N VAL A 230 -2.06 11.00 36.14
CA VAL A 230 -2.89 11.94 35.35
C VAL A 230 -2.10 12.47 34.16
N ARG A 231 -0.83 12.90 34.33
CA ARG A 231 0.02 13.33 33.22
C ARG A 231 0.16 12.25 32.15
N GLU A 232 0.53 11.02 32.52
CA GLU A 232 0.59 9.90 31.56
C GLU A 232 -0.72 9.68 30.81
N LEU A 233 -1.86 9.71 31.50
CA LEU A 233 -3.17 9.46 30.90
C LEU A 233 -3.58 10.60 29.96
N THR A 234 -3.26 11.85 30.32
CA THR A 234 -3.47 13.00 29.40
C THR A 234 -2.57 12.95 28.17
N GLU A 235 -1.32 12.48 28.29
CA GLU A 235 -0.40 12.32 27.16
C GLU A 235 -0.80 11.15 26.24
N LYS A 236 -1.28 10.04 26.82
CA LYS A 236 -1.90 8.94 26.05
C LYS A 236 -3.16 9.42 25.33
N LEU A 237 -4.01 10.21 26.01
CA LEU A 237 -5.20 10.81 25.42
C LEU A 237 -4.87 11.79 24.28
N SER A 238 -3.85 12.64 24.41
CA SER A 238 -3.45 13.55 23.33
C SER A 238 -2.91 12.79 22.11
N LYS A 239 -2.05 11.79 22.33
CA LYS A 239 -1.54 10.90 21.27
C LYS A 239 -2.67 10.18 20.53
N HIS A 240 -3.68 9.68 21.25
CA HIS A 240 -4.87 9.07 20.63
C HIS A 240 -5.73 10.09 19.88
N GLN A 241 -5.89 11.32 20.38
CA GLN A 241 -6.60 12.39 19.66
C GLN A 241 -5.85 12.83 18.38
N GLU A 242 -4.53 12.91 18.42
CA GLU A 242 -3.67 13.20 17.26
C GLU A 242 -3.79 12.10 16.21
N PHE A 243 -3.60 10.84 16.61
CA PHE A 243 -3.79 9.68 15.73
C PHE A 243 -5.19 9.65 15.09
N LEU A 244 -6.26 9.94 15.85
CA LEU A 244 -7.62 10.01 15.30
C LEU A 244 -7.81 11.17 14.32
N ARG A 245 -7.19 12.34 14.56
CA ARG A 245 -7.19 13.47 13.61
C ARG A 245 -6.46 13.12 12.32
N GLU A 246 -5.33 12.42 12.41
CA GLU A 246 -4.54 11.98 11.25
C GLU A 246 -5.27 10.92 10.43
N ASN A 247 -5.80 9.87 11.05
CA ASN A 247 -6.63 8.86 10.38
C ASN A 247 -7.87 9.51 9.71
N THR A 248 -8.53 10.45 10.38
CA THR A 248 -9.68 11.18 9.80
C THR A 248 -9.25 12.00 8.58
N LYS A 249 -8.11 12.68 8.65
CA LYS A 249 -7.51 13.44 7.54
C LYS A 249 -7.17 12.54 6.36
N GLU A 250 -6.60 11.35 6.59
CA GLU A 250 -6.29 10.36 5.55
C GLU A 250 -7.55 9.77 4.91
N VAL A 251 -8.55 9.39 5.70
CA VAL A 251 -9.85 8.93 5.16
C VAL A 251 -10.50 10.02 4.30
N LEU A 252 -10.38 11.30 4.68
CA LEU A 252 -10.89 12.43 3.89
C LEU A 252 -10.09 12.68 2.61
N THR A 253 -8.76 12.55 2.61
CA THR A 253 -7.95 12.69 1.37
C THR A 253 -8.17 11.50 0.44
N ILE A 254 -8.24 10.27 0.96
CA ILE A 254 -8.59 9.07 0.19
C ILE A 254 -9.98 9.22 -0.43
N ARG A 255 -10.99 9.67 0.34
CA ARG A 255 -12.34 9.92 -0.17
C ARG A 255 -12.37 11.01 -1.25
N LYS A 256 -11.61 12.10 -1.09
CA LYS A 256 -11.48 13.15 -2.11
C LYS A 256 -10.87 12.60 -3.41
N ASN A 257 -9.80 11.81 -3.28
CA ASN A 257 -9.10 11.21 -4.42
C ASN A 257 -9.99 10.17 -5.13
N TYR A 258 -10.73 9.35 -4.37
CA TYR A 258 -11.73 8.42 -4.91
C TYR A 258 -12.79 9.17 -5.74
N LEU A 259 -13.41 10.21 -5.18
CA LEU A 259 -14.45 11.00 -5.88
C LEU A 259 -13.91 11.70 -7.14
N MET A 260 -12.65 12.15 -7.11
CA MET A 260 -11.97 12.71 -8.28
C MET A 260 -11.76 11.64 -9.37
N ASN A 261 -11.27 10.45 -9.00
CA ASN A 261 -11.05 9.34 -9.93
C ASN A 261 -12.39 8.81 -10.49
N GLU A 262 -13.43 8.69 -9.66
CA GLU A 262 -14.77 8.31 -10.06
C GLU A 262 -15.36 9.30 -11.07
N ARG A 263 -15.13 10.61 -10.87
CA ARG A 263 -15.50 11.65 -11.83
C ARG A 263 -14.75 11.49 -13.16
N LEU A 264 -13.42 11.35 -13.11
CA LEU A 264 -12.60 11.19 -14.32
C LEU A 264 -13.02 9.95 -15.13
N LEU A 265 -13.24 8.81 -14.46
CA LEU A 265 -13.71 7.58 -15.10
C LEU A 265 -15.11 7.72 -15.72
N LYS A 266 -16.01 8.52 -15.11
CA LYS A 266 -17.31 8.88 -15.72
C LYS A 266 -17.13 9.76 -16.96
N GLU A 267 -16.25 10.76 -16.90
CA GLU A 267 -15.94 11.64 -18.03
C GLU A 267 -15.24 10.91 -19.19
N GLU A 268 -14.41 9.90 -18.90
CA GLU A 268 -13.82 8.99 -19.90
C GLU A 268 -14.86 8.03 -20.48
N ARG A 269 -15.71 7.43 -19.64
CA ARG A 269 -16.80 6.55 -20.09
C ARG A 269 -17.76 7.26 -21.04
N VAL A 270 -18.13 8.52 -20.77
CA VAL A 270 -18.98 9.31 -21.67
C VAL A 270 -18.27 9.53 -23.02
N ARG A 271 -17.00 9.99 -23.01
CA ARG A 271 -16.21 10.17 -24.25
C ARG A 271 -16.14 8.90 -25.09
N LEU A 272 -15.84 7.76 -24.48
CA LEU A 272 -15.78 6.46 -25.18
C LEU A 272 -17.15 6.00 -25.71
N VAL A 273 -18.26 6.31 -25.00
CA VAL A 273 -19.62 6.04 -25.50
C VAL A 273 -19.94 6.92 -26.70
N ASP A 274 -19.56 8.20 -26.69
CA ASP A 274 -19.77 9.12 -27.82
C ASP A 274 -18.91 8.74 -29.04
N GLU A 275 -17.66 8.34 -28.83
CA GLU A 275 -16.80 7.76 -29.88
C GLU A 275 -17.43 6.49 -30.48
N VAL A 276 -17.88 5.55 -29.65
CA VAL A 276 -18.59 4.34 -30.13
C VAL A 276 -19.89 4.69 -30.86
N ASN A 277 -20.65 5.70 -30.42
CA ASN A 277 -21.87 6.13 -31.08
C ASN A 277 -21.60 6.79 -32.44
N THR A 278 -20.58 7.65 -32.56
CA THR A 278 -20.19 8.24 -33.84
C THR A 278 -19.62 7.20 -34.81
N LEU A 279 -18.85 6.22 -34.33
CA LEU A 279 -18.38 5.09 -35.14
C LEU A 279 -19.53 4.18 -35.60
N ARG A 280 -20.52 3.91 -34.73
CA ARG A 280 -21.74 3.18 -35.10
C ARG A 280 -22.54 3.91 -36.18
N SER A 281 -22.73 5.22 -36.02
CA SER A 281 -23.42 6.06 -37.01
C SER A 281 -22.72 6.04 -38.38
N ARG A 282 -21.39 6.23 -38.39
CA ARG A 282 -20.56 6.11 -39.60
C ARG A 282 -20.64 4.71 -40.24
N TYR A 283 -20.68 3.65 -39.42
CA TYR A 283 -20.85 2.28 -39.92
C TYR A 283 -22.24 2.06 -40.53
N THR A 284 -23.32 2.55 -39.90
CA THR A 284 -24.67 2.48 -40.48
C THR A 284 -24.78 3.29 -41.76
N ASP A 285 -24.15 4.48 -41.85
CA ASP A 285 -24.11 5.28 -43.08
C ASP A 285 -23.37 4.59 -44.21
N LEU A 286 -22.22 3.96 -43.92
CA LEU A 286 -21.45 3.20 -44.90
C LEU A 286 -22.19 1.93 -45.35
N ARG A 287 -22.87 1.24 -44.43
CA ARG A 287 -23.69 0.08 -44.75
C ARG A 287 -24.90 0.47 -45.61
N ASN A 288 -25.65 1.50 -45.23
CA ASN A 288 -26.77 2.04 -46.03
C ASN A 288 -26.31 2.42 -47.46
N LYS A 289 -25.07 2.91 -47.62
CA LYS A 289 -24.47 3.18 -48.94
C LYS A 289 -24.12 1.89 -49.69
N SER A 290 -23.61 0.86 -49.03
CA SER A 290 -23.36 -0.47 -49.63
C SER A 290 -24.68 -1.10 -50.11
N ASP A 291 -25.64 -1.25 -49.20
CA ASP A 291 -26.98 -1.77 -49.47
C ASP A 291 -27.67 -1.02 -50.63
N GLN A 292 -27.45 0.29 -50.77
CA GLN A 292 -27.98 1.10 -51.86
C GLN A 292 -27.23 0.93 -53.19
N VAL A 293 -25.92 0.71 -53.16
CA VAL A 293 -25.11 0.37 -54.35
C VAL A 293 -25.45 -1.04 -54.83
N GLU A 294 -25.59 -2.00 -53.92
CA GLU A 294 -26.00 -3.38 -54.19
C GLU A 294 -27.36 -3.42 -54.90
N LYS A 295 -28.39 -2.76 -54.34
CA LYS A 295 -29.72 -2.64 -54.98
C LYS A 295 -29.67 -2.00 -56.38
N VAL A 296 -28.76 -1.05 -56.61
CA VAL A 296 -28.58 -0.42 -57.94
C VAL A 296 -27.85 -1.36 -58.91
N ILE A 297 -26.93 -2.19 -58.43
CA ILE A 297 -26.28 -3.23 -59.24
C ILE A 297 -27.31 -4.32 -59.58
N GLU A 298 -28.06 -4.84 -58.60
CA GLU A 298 -29.13 -5.81 -58.79
C GLU A 298 -30.17 -5.32 -59.82
N ALA A 299 -30.70 -4.09 -59.65
CA ALA A 299 -31.66 -3.52 -60.58
C ALA A 299 -31.09 -3.32 -62.01
N ARG A 300 -29.78 -3.06 -62.15
CA ARG A 300 -29.10 -3.00 -63.46
C ARG A 300 -28.90 -4.40 -64.06
N VAL A 301 -28.57 -5.39 -63.24
CA VAL A 301 -28.41 -6.79 -63.66
C VAL A 301 -29.75 -7.36 -64.10
N LEU A 302 -30.81 -7.20 -63.30
CA LEU A 302 -32.18 -7.62 -63.62
C LEU A 302 -32.65 -6.99 -64.94
N LYS A 303 -32.55 -5.66 -65.12
CA LYS A 303 -32.94 -5.00 -66.37
C LYS A 303 -32.18 -5.51 -67.61
N ARG A 304 -30.91 -5.88 -67.46
CA ARG A 304 -30.15 -6.54 -68.54
C ARG A 304 -30.67 -7.96 -68.83
N HIS A 305 -31.01 -8.73 -67.80
CA HIS A 305 -31.57 -10.06 -67.96
C HIS A 305 -32.98 -10.02 -68.56
N GLU A 306 -33.83 -9.07 -68.15
CA GLU A 306 -35.13 -8.80 -68.76
C GLU A 306 -35.02 -8.40 -70.23
N GLY A 307 -34.05 -7.54 -70.57
CA GLY A 307 -33.74 -7.16 -71.96
C GLY A 307 -33.32 -8.37 -72.81
N LEU A 308 -32.34 -9.15 -72.35
CA LEU A 308 -31.89 -10.36 -73.03
C LEU A 308 -33.02 -11.40 -73.16
N LEU A 309 -33.84 -11.59 -72.14
CA LEU A 309 -35.02 -12.47 -72.20
C LEU A 309 -36.07 -11.95 -73.19
N HIS A 310 -36.26 -10.64 -73.29
CA HIS A 310 -37.15 -10.05 -74.29
C HIS A 310 -36.61 -10.23 -75.71
N GLU A 311 -35.30 -10.02 -75.93
CA GLU A 311 -34.64 -10.26 -77.21
C GLU A 311 -34.74 -11.73 -77.63
N LEU A 312 -34.43 -12.66 -76.73
CA LEU A 312 -34.54 -14.11 -76.99
C LEU A 312 -36.00 -14.53 -77.26
N ARG A 313 -36.98 -14.02 -76.49
CA ARG A 313 -38.41 -14.25 -76.77
C ARG A 313 -38.85 -13.66 -78.12
N SER A 314 -38.32 -12.50 -78.51
CA SER A 314 -38.57 -11.86 -79.80
C SER A 314 -37.95 -12.65 -80.95
N GLN A 315 -36.73 -13.18 -80.78
CA GLN A 315 -36.09 -14.08 -81.74
C GLN A 315 -36.88 -15.38 -81.90
N LEU A 316 -37.28 -16.03 -80.79
CA LEU A 316 -38.13 -17.23 -80.82
C LEU A 316 -39.46 -16.95 -81.53
N ALA A 317 -40.14 -15.83 -81.24
CA ALA A 317 -41.38 -15.45 -81.91
C ALA A 317 -41.20 -15.21 -83.43
N LYS A 318 -40.05 -14.64 -83.85
CA LYS A 318 -39.68 -14.49 -85.27
C LYS A 318 -39.45 -15.86 -85.93
N TYR A 319 -38.62 -16.72 -85.32
CA TYR A 319 -38.37 -18.07 -85.83
C TYR A 319 -39.62 -18.94 -85.85
N GLU A 320 -40.53 -18.81 -84.89
CA GLU A 320 -41.85 -19.43 -84.95
C GLU A 320 -42.70 -18.86 -86.09
N GLN A 321 -42.69 -17.54 -86.34
CA GLN A 321 -43.42 -16.93 -87.45
C GLN A 321 -42.85 -17.38 -88.80
N GLU A 322 -41.53 -17.49 -88.93
CA GLU A 322 -40.84 -18.03 -90.10
C GLU A 322 -41.13 -19.51 -90.29
N LEU A 323 -41.17 -20.31 -89.21
CA LEU A 323 -41.57 -21.72 -89.26
C LEU A 323 -43.05 -21.88 -89.61
N ARG A 324 -43.94 -21.02 -89.12
CA ARG A 324 -45.36 -20.96 -89.51
C ARG A 324 -45.50 -20.59 -91.00
N ARG A 325 -44.78 -19.57 -91.48
CA ARG A 325 -44.72 -19.18 -92.90
C ARG A 325 -44.20 -20.33 -93.77
N SER A 326 -43.11 -20.97 -93.36
CA SER A 326 -42.50 -22.11 -94.05
C SER A 326 -43.46 -23.29 -94.13
N ARG A 327 -44.12 -23.66 -93.03
CA ARG A 327 -45.17 -24.69 -93.00
C ARG A 327 -46.35 -24.35 -93.91
N VAL A 328 -46.84 -23.10 -93.92
CA VAL A 328 -47.93 -22.66 -94.81
C VAL A 328 -47.50 -22.63 -96.28
N CYS A 329 -46.24 -22.31 -96.59
CA CYS A 329 -45.70 -22.41 -97.93
C CYS A 329 -45.58 -23.88 -98.37
N ASN A 330 -45.08 -24.78 -97.52
CA ASN A 330 -44.96 -26.20 -97.84
C ASN A 330 -46.35 -26.85 -98.03
N LEU A 331 -47.33 -26.53 -97.18
CA LEU A 331 -48.74 -26.93 -97.35
C LEU A 331 -49.39 -26.39 -98.64
N ARG A 332 -48.81 -25.38 -99.30
CA ARG A 332 -49.20 -24.94 -100.66
C ARG A 332 -48.46 -25.67 -101.78
N TYR A 333 -47.36 -26.37 -101.48
CA TYR A 333 -46.59 -27.19 -102.42
C TYR A 333 -46.95 -28.69 -102.36
N ASP A 334 -47.55 -29.17 -101.27
CA ASP A 334 -48.00 -30.57 -101.09
C ASP A 334 -49.09 -31.04 -102.09
N GLY A 335 -49.48 -30.21 -103.06
CA GLY A 335 -50.48 -30.50 -104.10
C GLY A 335 -50.01 -30.35 -105.56
N LEU A 336 -48.72 -30.10 -105.85
CA LEU A 336 -48.21 -29.89 -107.22
C LEU A 336 -46.91 -30.66 -107.51
N PRO A 337 -46.71 -31.19 -108.75
CA PRO A 337 -45.63 -32.14 -109.04
C PRO A 337 -44.22 -31.51 -109.10
N PRO A 338 -43.17 -32.19 -108.59
CA PRO A 338 -41.88 -31.57 -108.28
C PRO A 338 -40.88 -31.42 -109.45
N LYS A 339 -41.35 -31.13 -110.68
CA LYS A 339 -40.47 -31.03 -111.88
C LYS A 339 -40.24 -29.59 -112.36
N ASP A 340 -41.23 -28.71 -112.28
CA ASP A 340 -41.13 -27.40 -112.94
C ASP A 340 -40.43 -26.34 -112.07
N ILE A 341 -40.55 -26.46 -110.73
CA ILE A 341 -39.87 -25.60 -109.76
C ILE A 341 -38.36 -25.89 -109.74
N THR A 342 -37.96 -27.15 -109.88
CA THR A 342 -36.56 -27.57 -109.94
C THR A 342 -35.92 -27.14 -111.26
N HIS A 343 -36.60 -27.32 -112.40
CA HIS A 343 -36.14 -26.78 -113.68
C HIS A 343 -36.05 -25.24 -113.68
N SER A 344 -37.04 -24.55 -113.11
CA SER A 344 -37.02 -23.08 -112.99
C SER A 344 -35.88 -22.60 -112.09
N ARG A 345 -35.68 -23.17 -110.90
CA ARG A 345 -34.55 -22.84 -110.02
C ARG A 345 -33.20 -23.14 -110.66
N MET A 346 -33.08 -24.23 -111.41
CA MET A 346 -31.86 -24.60 -112.11
C MET A 346 -31.56 -23.67 -113.30
N SER A 347 -32.60 -23.23 -114.04
CA SER A 347 -32.49 -22.21 -115.08
C SER A 347 -32.09 -20.84 -114.49
N SER A 348 -32.74 -20.40 -113.40
CA SER A 348 -32.36 -19.18 -112.67
C SER A 348 -30.94 -19.23 -112.12
N SER A 349 -30.52 -20.37 -111.56
CA SER A 349 -29.15 -20.58 -111.08
C SER A 349 -28.14 -20.57 -112.23
N CYS A 350 -28.43 -21.26 -113.34
CA CYS A 350 -27.60 -21.26 -114.54
C CYS A 350 -27.49 -19.87 -115.17
N ASN A 351 -28.57 -19.10 -115.20
CA ASN A 351 -28.59 -17.73 -115.69
C ASN A 351 -27.84 -16.77 -114.75
N SER A 352 -27.95 -16.96 -113.43
CA SER A 352 -27.13 -16.25 -112.44
C SER A 352 -25.64 -16.60 -112.58
N TYR A 353 -25.29 -17.86 -112.83
CA TYR A 353 -23.91 -18.28 -113.08
C TYR A 353 -23.38 -17.73 -114.41
N LYS A 354 -24.23 -17.62 -115.45
CA LYS A 354 -23.89 -16.99 -116.73
C LYS A 354 -23.71 -15.47 -116.59
N SER A 355 -24.55 -14.79 -115.81
CA SER A 355 -24.41 -13.34 -115.58
C SER A 355 -23.22 -13.04 -114.66
N LEU A 356 -22.98 -13.85 -113.63
CA LEU A 356 -21.80 -13.75 -112.76
C LEU A 356 -20.52 -14.08 -113.53
N LYS A 357 -20.54 -15.05 -114.45
CA LYS A 357 -19.40 -15.31 -115.34
C LYS A 357 -19.18 -14.12 -116.28
N LYS A 358 -20.19 -13.65 -117.02
CA LYS A 358 -20.07 -12.44 -117.87
C LYS A 358 -19.56 -11.23 -117.08
N ARG A 359 -20.07 -11.02 -115.87
CA ARG A 359 -19.60 -9.95 -114.98
C ARG A 359 -18.13 -10.14 -114.59
N ARG A 360 -17.71 -11.37 -114.25
CA ARG A 360 -16.29 -11.68 -113.97
C ARG A 360 -15.42 -11.49 -115.21
N ASP A 361 -15.90 -11.85 -116.39
CA ASP A 361 -15.20 -11.66 -117.65
C ASP A 361 -15.02 -10.14 -117.92
N TYR A 362 -16.07 -9.32 -117.75
CA TYR A 362 -15.99 -7.85 -117.82
C TYR A 362 -15.14 -7.21 -116.71
N GLU A 363 -15.16 -7.75 -115.48
CA GLU A 363 -14.29 -7.29 -114.39
C GLU A 363 -12.82 -7.64 -114.69
N ILE A 364 -12.53 -8.80 -115.29
CA ILE A 364 -11.20 -9.16 -115.77
C ILE A 364 -10.77 -8.26 -116.93
N GLU A 365 -11.64 -7.95 -117.90
CA GLU A 365 -11.36 -6.98 -118.97
C GLU A 365 -11.10 -5.58 -118.40
N GLY A 366 -11.91 -5.14 -117.44
CA GLY A 366 -11.74 -3.89 -116.70
C GLY A 366 -10.39 -3.83 -115.99
N PHE A 367 -10.09 -4.79 -115.11
CA PHE A 367 -8.79 -4.87 -114.44
C PHE A 367 -7.62 -5.01 -115.42
N THR A 368 -7.80 -5.68 -116.57
CA THR A 368 -6.74 -5.78 -117.58
C THR A 368 -6.49 -4.43 -118.26
N ASN A 369 -7.54 -3.68 -118.57
CA ASN A 369 -7.45 -2.31 -119.10
C ASN A 369 -6.86 -1.35 -118.05
N ASP A 370 -7.28 -1.44 -116.79
CA ASP A 370 -6.73 -0.63 -115.69
C ASP A 370 -5.25 -0.98 -115.43
N ILE A 371 -4.86 -2.25 -115.47
CA ILE A 371 -3.45 -2.67 -115.38
C ILE A 371 -2.66 -2.17 -116.60
N MET A 372 -3.24 -2.13 -117.80
CA MET A 372 -2.58 -1.52 -118.96
C MET A 372 -2.47 0.01 -118.86
N LEU A 373 -3.48 0.69 -118.30
CA LEU A 373 -3.47 2.12 -118.06
C LEU A 373 -2.47 2.50 -116.97
N LEU A 374 -2.46 1.78 -115.85
CA LEU A 374 -1.49 1.90 -114.77
C LEU A 374 -0.07 1.59 -115.27
N ARG A 375 0.13 0.56 -116.10
CA ARG A 375 1.44 0.31 -116.74
C ARG A 375 1.84 1.42 -117.71
N ARG A 376 0.90 2.06 -118.41
CA ARG A 376 1.17 3.24 -119.25
C ARG A 376 1.53 4.45 -118.41
N GLN A 377 0.79 4.72 -117.33
CA GLN A 377 1.04 5.79 -116.37
C GLN A 377 2.34 5.59 -115.61
N VAL A 378 2.68 4.38 -115.18
CA VAL A 378 3.99 4.04 -114.60
C VAL A 378 5.08 4.29 -115.63
N LYS A 379 4.92 3.86 -116.90
CA LYS A 379 5.87 4.24 -117.97
C LYS A 379 5.89 5.73 -118.29
N GLU A 380 4.84 6.48 -117.98
CA GLU A 380 4.79 7.95 -118.12
C GLU A 380 5.50 8.63 -116.96
N LEU A 381 5.36 8.11 -115.74
CA LEU A 381 6.05 8.54 -114.52
C LEU A 381 7.53 8.16 -114.57
N GLU A 382 7.90 6.98 -115.05
CA GLU A 382 9.28 6.60 -115.37
C GLU A 382 9.89 7.58 -116.38
N ARG A 383 9.18 7.89 -117.47
CA ARG A 383 9.61 8.92 -118.44
C ARG A 383 9.67 10.33 -117.86
N HIS A 384 8.84 10.67 -116.87
CA HIS A 384 8.94 11.95 -116.16
C HIS A 384 10.11 11.96 -115.18
N ILE A 385 10.28 10.94 -114.34
CA ILE A 385 11.43 10.78 -113.43
C ILE A 385 12.74 10.82 -114.22
N ILE A 386 12.84 10.12 -115.35
CA ILE A 386 14.02 10.16 -116.24
C ILE A 386 14.22 11.55 -116.90
N LYS A 387 13.18 12.40 -116.97
CA LYS A 387 13.26 13.80 -117.44
C LYS A 387 13.50 14.83 -116.33
N THR A 388 13.03 14.59 -115.10
CA THR A 388 12.99 15.55 -113.99
C THR A 388 13.84 15.13 -112.80
N ALA A 389 14.56 14.01 -112.90
CA ALA A 389 15.65 13.63 -112.00
C ALA A 389 17.00 13.45 -112.77
N PRO A 390 17.54 14.49 -113.44
CA PRO A 390 18.96 14.71 -113.29
C PRO A 390 19.26 14.90 -111.80
N LEU A 391 20.41 14.40 -111.34
CA LEU A 391 20.71 14.27 -109.91
C LEU A 391 20.69 15.63 -109.19
N GLN A 392 20.26 15.64 -107.94
CA GLN A 392 20.52 16.77 -107.05
C GLN A 392 21.99 16.73 -106.62
N ASP A 393 22.84 17.52 -107.30
CA ASP A 393 24.24 17.73 -106.88
C ASP A 393 24.35 18.18 -105.41
N ALA A 394 23.29 18.82 -104.88
CA ALA A 394 23.14 19.17 -103.48
C ALA A 394 23.19 17.95 -102.52
N GLU A 395 22.55 16.82 -102.86
CA GLU A 395 22.57 15.62 -102.01
C GLU A 395 23.94 14.94 -102.04
N LEU A 396 24.62 14.95 -103.18
CA LEU A 396 25.96 14.38 -103.33
C LEU A 396 27.01 15.25 -102.62
N ALA A 397 26.91 16.57 -102.70
CA ALA A 397 27.72 17.51 -101.92
C ALA A 397 27.45 17.40 -100.40
N VAL A 398 26.20 17.15 -99.99
CA VAL A 398 25.87 16.84 -98.59
C VAL A 398 26.49 15.51 -98.16
N LEU A 399 26.54 14.50 -99.02
CA LEU A 399 27.22 13.23 -98.72
C LEU A 399 28.73 13.39 -98.58
N GLU A 400 29.41 14.17 -99.43
CA GLU A 400 30.85 14.49 -99.25
C GLU A 400 31.12 15.34 -97.99
N MET A 401 30.20 16.26 -97.66
CA MET A 401 30.23 17.00 -96.39
C MET A 401 30.07 16.07 -95.19
N VAL A 402 29.13 15.11 -95.24
CA VAL A 402 28.93 14.08 -94.20
C VAL A 402 30.12 13.14 -94.11
N GLU A 403 30.71 12.71 -95.22
CA GLU A 403 31.87 11.80 -95.18
C GLU A 403 33.14 12.52 -94.69
N SER A 404 33.36 13.77 -95.11
CA SER A 404 34.50 14.58 -94.63
C SER A 404 34.34 15.02 -93.17
N THR A 405 33.10 15.22 -92.68
CA THR A 405 32.83 15.45 -91.25
C THR A 405 32.90 14.15 -90.45
N ALA A 406 32.49 13.01 -90.98
CA ALA A 406 32.68 11.69 -90.37
C ALA A 406 34.16 11.31 -90.25
N LYS A 407 34.98 11.57 -91.28
CA LYS A 407 36.44 11.41 -91.26
C LYS A 407 37.10 12.32 -90.20
N ARG A 408 36.65 13.58 -90.08
CA ARG A 408 37.07 14.51 -89.01
C ARG A 408 36.62 14.03 -87.63
N ALA A 409 35.37 13.60 -87.48
CA ALA A 409 34.82 13.08 -86.23
C ALA A 409 35.51 11.80 -85.79
N ALA A 410 35.88 10.90 -86.71
CA ALA A 410 36.67 9.70 -86.40
C ALA A 410 38.10 10.04 -85.96
N LYS A 411 38.72 11.09 -86.54
CA LYS A 411 40.01 11.61 -86.07
C LYS A 411 39.89 12.23 -84.68
N ILE A 412 38.90 13.08 -84.46
CA ILE A 412 38.59 13.66 -83.14
C ILE A 412 38.26 12.54 -82.14
N GLN A 413 37.55 11.48 -82.52
CA GLN A 413 37.25 10.34 -81.65
C GLN A 413 38.51 9.52 -81.32
N LYS A 414 39.47 9.39 -82.24
CA LYS A 414 40.80 8.82 -81.93
C LYS A 414 41.60 9.73 -80.99
N GLU A 415 41.55 11.04 -81.18
CA GLU A 415 42.23 12.01 -80.32
C GLU A 415 41.59 12.08 -78.92
N VAL A 416 40.26 12.08 -78.83
CA VAL A 416 39.45 11.98 -77.61
C VAL A 416 39.64 10.63 -76.92
N ASN A 417 39.75 9.52 -77.65
CA ASN A 417 40.12 8.24 -77.05
C ASN A 417 41.58 8.25 -76.57
N GLY A 418 42.50 8.88 -77.30
CA GLY A 418 43.88 9.11 -76.84
C GLY A 418 43.95 10.06 -75.64
N ILE A 419 43.03 11.02 -75.51
CA ILE A 419 42.85 11.86 -74.31
C ILE A 419 42.22 11.03 -73.18
N LYS A 420 41.19 10.20 -73.44
CA LYS A 420 40.61 9.29 -72.44
C LYS A 420 41.61 8.27 -71.92
N VAL A 421 42.49 7.74 -72.77
CA VAL A 421 43.62 6.88 -72.38
C VAL A 421 44.59 7.67 -71.50
N ARG A 422 45.05 8.86 -71.93
CA ARG A 422 45.89 9.73 -71.10
C ARG A 422 45.22 10.16 -69.78
N VAL A 423 43.91 10.39 -69.76
CA VAL A 423 43.12 10.75 -68.57
C VAL A 423 42.88 9.54 -67.68
N ALA A 424 42.70 8.32 -68.23
CA ALA A 424 42.67 7.07 -67.45
C ALA A 424 44.06 6.70 -66.88
N HIS A 425 45.14 7.23 -67.46
CA HIS A 425 46.48 7.18 -66.87
C HIS A 425 46.75 8.32 -65.85
N LEU A 426 45.91 9.36 -65.77
CA LEU A 426 46.10 10.53 -64.90
C LEU A 426 45.02 10.69 -63.80
N SER A 427 43.87 10.01 -63.91
CA SER A 427 42.83 9.96 -62.88
C SER A 427 43.00 8.90 -61.75
N PRO A 428 43.86 7.86 -61.81
CA PRO A 428 44.03 6.92 -60.70
C PRO A 428 44.93 7.45 -59.57
N ALA A 429 45.27 8.75 -59.56
CA ALA A 429 45.97 9.41 -58.45
C ALA A 429 45.22 9.34 -57.10
N ARG A 430 43.94 8.95 -57.10
CA ARG A 430 43.07 8.88 -55.91
C ARG A 430 43.00 7.52 -55.19
N SER A 431 43.56 6.43 -55.74
CA SER A 431 43.62 5.14 -55.02
C SER A 431 44.89 4.98 -54.17
N ALA A 432 46.01 5.57 -54.59
CA ALA A 432 47.28 5.44 -53.87
C ALA A 432 47.56 6.57 -52.86
N SER A 433 47.15 7.82 -53.13
CA SER A 433 47.53 8.96 -52.27
C SER A 433 46.67 9.12 -51.00
N MET A 434 45.43 8.58 -50.99
CA MET A 434 44.57 8.56 -49.80
C MET A 434 44.86 7.41 -48.82
N ALA A 435 45.66 6.42 -49.23
CA ALA A 435 46.21 5.37 -48.37
C ALA A 435 47.72 5.58 -48.09
N ALA A 436 48.33 6.63 -48.67
CA ALA A 436 49.72 7.02 -48.44
C ALA A 436 49.91 7.93 -47.22
N TYR A 437 48.88 8.70 -46.87
CA TYR A 437 49.00 9.78 -45.90
C TYR A 437 47.62 10.08 -45.28
N THR A 438 46.94 9.10 -44.67
CA THR A 438 47.48 7.96 -43.90
C THR A 438 47.53 6.62 -44.68
N ALA A 439 48.64 5.87 -44.77
CA ALA A 439 49.99 6.08 -44.21
C ALA A 439 51.14 5.33 -44.96
N ALA A 440 50.99 4.90 -46.23
CA ALA A 440 52.07 4.31 -47.05
C ALA A 440 51.64 3.63 -48.39
N LEU A 441 51.80 2.30 -48.50
CA LEU A 441 52.01 1.53 -49.76
C LEU A 441 51.49 0.04 -49.69
N PHE A 442 51.81 -0.81 -50.70
CA PHE A 442 51.61 -2.30 -50.90
C PHE A 442 50.23 -2.80 -51.45
N PHE A 443 49.99 -3.91 -52.19
CA PHE A 443 50.70 -5.16 -52.70
C PHE A 443 50.38 -6.50 -51.94
N PRO A 444 50.52 -7.74 -52.51
CA PRO A 444 50.47 -8.24 -53.93
C PRO A 444 49.83 -9.68 -54.12
N THR A 445 50.08 -10.37 -55.28
CA THR A 445 50.11 -11.86 -55.55
C THR A 445 48.83 -12.76 -55.49
N GLU A 446 48.72 -13.97 -56.11
CA GLU A 446 49.12 -14.51 -57.46
C GLU A 446 48.54 -15.95 -57.79
N GLN A 447 48.54 -16.34 -59.09
CA GLN A 447 48.57 -17.72 -59.71
C GLN A 447 47.47 -18.81 -59.54
N GLY A 448 47.38 -19.74 -60.53
CA GLY A 448 46.70 -21.05 -60.40
C GLY A 448 46.18 -21.68 -61.71
N GLN A 449 46.24 -23.03 -61.85
CA GLN A 449 46.45 -23.73 -63.13
C GLN A 449 45.76 -25.13 -63.18
N ARG A 450 45.25 -25.55 -64.37
CA ARG A 450 44.76 -26.92 -64.74
C ARG A 450 43.50 -27.43 -64.02
N ASP A 451 42.79 -28.45 -64.53
CA ASP A 451 42.92 -29.22 -65.81
C ASP A 451 41.84 -28.83 -66.83
#